data_AF-A0A379X086-F1
#
_entry.id   AF-A0A379X086-F1
#
_cell.length_a   1.000
_cell.length_b   1.000
_cell.length_c   1.000
_cell.angle_alpha   90.00
_cell.angle_beta   90.00
_cell.angle_gamma   90.00
#
_symmetry.space_group_name_H-M   'P 1'
#
loop_
_entity.id
_entity.type
_entity.pdbx_description
1 polymer ?
#
loop_
_entity_poly.entity_id
_entity_poly.type
_entity_poly.pdbx_seq_one_letter_code
_entity_poly.pdbx_strand_id
1 'polypeptide(L)' 'MLAEIPRVREDLGFIPLVTPTSQIVGTQAVLNVLTGERYKTIAKETAGILKGEYGHTPVPVNAALQAACWKGALR' A
#
# COMPACT_ATOMS: atom_id res chain seq x y z
N MET A 1 12.06 10.27 0.13
CA MET A 1 11.27 9.63 -0.95
C MET A 1 11.79 8.23 -1.31
N LEU A 2 13.03 8.05 -1.77
CA LEU A 2 13.54 6.73 -2.19
C LEU A 2 13.51 5.66 -1.08
N ALA A 3 13.69 6.05 0.18
CA ALA A 3 13.60 5.13 1.32
C ALA A 3 12.16 4.70 1.67
N GLU A 4 11.13 5.40 1.17
CA GLU A 4 9.74 5.09 1.48
C GLU A 4 9.17 4.00 0.55
N ILE A 5 9.62 3.96 -0.71
CA ILE A 5 9.26 2.92 -1.67
C ILE A 5 9.52 1.49 -1.14
N PRO A 6 10.71 1.12 -0.64
CA PRO A 6 10.94 -0.22 -0.11
C PRO A 6 10.07 -0.53 1.12
N ARG A 7 9.77 0.46 1.96
CA ARG A 7 8.87 0.29 3.12
C ARG A 7 7.43 0.05 2.70
N VAL A 8 6.92 0.81 1.74
CA VAL A 8 5.58 0.59 1.19
C VAL A 8 5.50 -0.77 0.51
N ARG A 9 6.53 -1.17 -0.24
CA ARG A 9 6.59 -2.50 -0.85
C ARG A 9 6.54 -3.62 0.18
N GLU A 10 7.26 -3.49 1.28
CA GLU A 10 7.23 -4.43 2.40
C GLU A 10 5.83 -4.51 3.02
N ASP A 11 5.23 -3.37 3.33
CA ASP A 11 3.87 -3.30 3.87
C ASP A 11 2.81 -3.89 2.93
N LEU A 12 3.08 -3.88 1.62
CA LEU A 12 2.25 -4.50 0.58
C LEU A 12 2.72 -5.92 0.21
N GLY A 13 3.38 -6.62 1.14
CA GLY A 13 3.66 -8.04 1.01
C GLY A 13 4.75 -8.37 -0.02
N PHE A 14 5.72 -7.48 -0.20
CA PHE A 14 6.79 -7.59 -1.20
C PHE A 14 6.32 -7.77 -2.64
N ILE A 15 5.19 -7.15 -3.00
CA ILE A 15 4.65 -7.18 -4.36
C ILE A 15 5.73 -6.85 -5.42
N PRO A 16 5.76 -7.58 -6.56
CA PRO A 16 6.71 -7.28 -7.64
C PRO A 16 6.56 -5.83 -8.13
N LEU A 17 7.66 -5.13 -8.37
CA LEU A 17 7.64 -3.75 -8.86
C LEU A 17 7.65 -3.71 -10.39
N VAL A 18 6.54 -4.13 -10.98
CA VAL A 18 6.28 -4.08 -12.43
C VAL A 18 5.00 -3.28 -12.67
N THR A 19 4.64 -2.98 -13.91
CA THR A 19 3.33 -2.35 -14.16
C THR A 19 2.19 -3.33 -13.89
N PRO A 20 1.10 -2.93 -13.20
CA PRO A 20 0.80 -1.60 -12.65
C PRO A 20 1.31 -1.35 -11.21
N THR A 21 1.78 -2.38 -10.51
CA THR A 21 2.09 -2.37 -9.06
C THR A 21 3.21 -1.41 -8.66
N SER A 22 4.19 -1.16 -9.54
CA SER A 22 5.25 -0.18 -9.34
C SER A 22 4.70 1.24 -9.18
N GLN A 23 3.67 1.60 -9.95
CA GLN A 23 3.00 2.91 -9.85
C GLN A 23 2.20 3.02 -8.56
N ILE A 24 1.53 1.93 -8.13
CA ILE A 24 0.76 1.91 -6.89
C ILE A 24 1.67 2.16 -5.68
N VAL A 25 2.79 1.42 -5.60
CA VAL A 25 3.80 1.60 -4.53
C VAL A 25 4.39 3.02 -4.58
N GLY A 26 4.72 3.50 -5.78
CA GLY A 26 5.28 4.84 -5.98
C GLY A 26 4.34 5.95 -5.51
N THR A 27 3.07 5.90 -5.92
CA THR A 27 2.05 6.87 -5.54
C THR A 27 1.84 6.90 -4.03
N GLN A 28 1.69 5.73 -3.39
CA GLN A 28 1.52 5.68 -1.94
C GLN A 28 2.76 6.20 -1.19
N ALA A 29 3.97 5.91 -1.68
CA ALA A 29 5.19 6.45 -1.09
C ALA A 29 5.27 7.98 -1.22
N VAL A 30 4.84 8.55 -2.35
CA VAL A 30 4.73 10.00 -2.53
C VAL A 30 3.74 10.60 -1.54
N LEU A 31 2.56 10.00 -1.38
CA LEU A 31 1.55 10.46 -0.43
C LEU A 31 2.07 10.47 1.00
N ASN A 32 2.76 9.41 1.44
CA ASN A 32 3.35 9.31 2.77
C ASN A 32 4.38 10.43 3.02
N VAL A 33 5.22 10.73 2.03
CA VAL A 33 6.25 11.77 2.15
C VAL A 33 5.63 13.17 2.15
N LEU A 34 4.67 13.44 1.26
CA LEU A 34 4.04 14.76 1.16
C LEU A 34 3.17 15.09 2.38
N THR A 35 2.50 14.09 2.94
CA THR A 35 1.67 14.27 4.14
C THR A 35 2.48 14.28 5.44
N GLY A 36 3.74 13.83 5.40
CA GLY A 36 4.61 13.71 6.58
C GLY A 36 4.23 12.55 7.52
N GLU A 37 3.22 11.77 7.19
CA GLU A 37 2.66 10.69 8.02
C GLU A 37 2.33 9.48 7.14
N ARG A 38 2.81 8.29 7.54
CA ARG A 38 2.61 7.08 6.74
C ARG A 38 1.14 6.67 6.75
N TYR A 39 0.57 6.47 5.56
CA TYR A 39 -0.81 5.98 5.36
C TYR A 39 -1.90 6.86 5.99
N LYS A 40 -1.62 8.15 6.24
CA LYS A 40 -2.66 9.15 6.58
C LYS A 40 -3.79 9.13 5.56
N THR A 41 -3.43 8.97 4.29
CA THR A 41 -4.34 8.69 3.19
C THR A 41 -3.86 7.41 2.50
N ILE A 42 -4.76 6.45 2.34
CA ILE A 42 -4.51 5.21 1.58
C ILE A 42 -5.09 5.39 0.17
N ALA A 43 -4.24 5.29 -0.86
CA ALA A 43 -4.69 5.34 -2.25
C ALA A 43 -5.63 4.16 -2.56
N LYS A 44 -6.60 4.37 -3.45
CA LYS A 44 -7.62 3.36 -3.79
C LYS A 44 -6.99 2.05 -4.26
N GLU A 45 -5.97 2.12 -5.10
CA GLU A 45 -5.25 0.98 -5.66
C GLU A 45 -4.44 0.26 -4.58
N THR A 46 -3.88 1.01 -3.62
CA THR A 46 -3.19 0.43 -2.45
C THR A 46 -4.18 -0.33 -1.56
N ALA A 47 -5.37 0.23 -1.34
CA ALA A 47 -6.46 -0.45 -0.65
C ALA A 47 -6.90 -1.73 -1.40
N GLY A 48 -6.93 -1.71 -2.73
CA GLY A 48 -7.22 -2.90 -3.52
C GLY A 48 -6.19 -4.02 -3.31
N ILE A 49 -4.89 -3.70 -3.23
CA ILE A 49 -3.86 -4.69 -2.89
C ILE A 49 -4.11 -5.26 -1.49
N LEU A 50 -4.39 -4.40 -0.49
CA LEU A 50 -4.66 -4.82 0.88
C LEU A 50 -5.90 -5.74 0.97
N LYS A 51 -6.89 -5.54 0.10
CA LYS A 51 -8.11 -6.37 0.01
C LYS A 51 -7.93 -7.64 -0.82
N GLY A 52 -6.79 -7.83 -1.48
CA GLY A 52 -6.53 -8.98 -2.35
C GLY A 52 -7.12 -8.84 -3.77
N GLU A 53 -7.56 -7.65 -4.18
CA GLU A 53 -8.13 -7.40 -5.51
C GLU A 53 -7.10 -7.58 -6.65
N TYR A 54 -5.81 -7.50 -6.32
CA TYR A 54 -4.68 -7.71 -7.24
C TYR A 54 -4.09 -9.14 -7.15
N GLY A 55 -4.77 -10.05 -6.45
CA GLY A 55 -4.30 -11.41 -6.20
C GLY A 55 -3.43 -11.54 -4.95
N HIS A 56 -2.65 -12.62 -4.91
CA HIS A 56 -1.83 -12.97 -3.74
C HIS A 56 -0.46 -12.31 -3.81
N THR A 57 -0.07 -11.68 -2.71
CA THR A 57 1.28 -11.15 -2.50
C THR A 57 2.25 -12.27 -2.07
N PRO A 58 3.55 -12.18 -2.39
CA PRO A 58 4.55 -13.18 -1.98
C PRO A 58 4.60 -13.46 -0.47
N VAL A 59 4.37 -12.43 0.35
CA VAL A 59 4.22 -12.57 1.79
C VAL A 59 2.94 -11.84 2.24
N PRO A 60 2.42 -12.12 3.46
CA PRO A 60 1.27 -11.39 3.98
C PRO A 60 1.50 -9.87 3.98
N VAL A 61 0.47 -9.12 3.61
CA VAL A 61 0.46 -7.66 3.76
C VAL A 61 0.45 -7.27 5.24
N ASN A 62 0.76 -6.01 5.54
CA ASN A 62 0.69 -5.48 6.88
C ASN A 62 -0.73 -5.60 7.45
N ALA A 63 -0.90 -6.42 8.50
CA ALA A 63 -2.21 -6.73 9.08
C ALA A 63 -2.93 -5.49 9.66
N ALA A 64 -2.19 -4.53 10.21
CA ALA A 64 -2.79 -3.31 10.75
C ALA A 64 -3.35 -2.42 9.63
N LEU A 65 -2.62 -2.28 8.52
CA LEU A 65 -3.09 -1.55 7.34
C LEU A 65 -4.28 -2.25 6.67
N GLN A 66 -4.22 -3.58 6.57
CA GLN A 66 -5.34 -4.37 6.04
C GLN A 66 -6.59 -4.20 6.90
N ALA A 67 -6.46 -4.26 8.22
CA ALA A 67 -7.57 -4.02 9.15
C ALA A 67 -8.09 -2.57 9.06
N ALA A 68 -7.22 -1.58 8.94
CA ALA A 68 -7.60 -0.18 8.76
C ALA A 68 -8.37 0.04 7.44
N CYS A 69 -7.95 -0.63 6.37
CA CYS A 69 -8.61 -0.59 5.07
C CYS A 69 -10.06 -1.13 5.14
N TRP A 70 -10.29 -2.21 5.89
CA TRP A 70 -11.64 -2.74 6.10
C TRP A 70 -12.51 -1.85 7.00
N LYS A 71 -11.94 -1.20 8.02
CA LYS A 71 -12.67 -0.26 8.89
C LYS A 71 -13.13 1.00 8.15
N GLY A 72 -12.39 1.43 7.13
CA GLY A 72 -12.75 2.57 6.27
C GLY A 72 -13.88 2.29 5.27
N ALA A 73 -14.36 1.04 5.13
CA ALA A 73 -15.45 0.67 4.23
C ALA A 73 -16.87 0.85 4.82
N LEU A 74 -16.99 1.52 5.98
CA LEU A 74 -18.23 1.70 6.73
C LEU A 74 -18.62 3.17 6.97
N ARG A 75 -18.19 4.08 6.09
CA ARG A 75 -18.66 5.47 6.05
C ARG A 75 -19.03 5.89 4.64
#